data_AF-A0A6I3C5B3-F1
#
_entry.id   AF-A0A6I3C5B3-F1
#
_cell.length_a   1.000
_cell.length_b   1.000
_cell.length_c   1.000
_cell.angle_alpha   90.00
_cell.angle_beta   90.00
_cell.angle_gamma   90.00
#
_symmetry.space_group_name_H-M   'P 1'
#
loop_
_entity.id
_entity.type
_entity.pdbx_description
1 polymer ?
#
loop_
_entity_poly.entity_id
_entity_poly.type
_entity_poly.pdbx_seq_one_letter_code
_entity_poly.pdbx_strand_id
1 'polypeptide(L)' 'MSGPLTGLKVLEITGIGPGPFCGMVLADLGADVVRVDRAERVTDRDPASARFDLLA' A
#
# COMPACT_ATOMS: atom_id res chain seq x y z
N MET A 1 -5.32 17.67 0.05
CA MET A 1 -6.78 17.57 -0.17
C MET A 1 -7.42 17.22 1.16
N SER A 2 -8.49 17.93 1.54
CA SER A 2 -9.29 17.59 2.72
C SER A 2 -10.41 16.63 2.31
N GLY A 3 -10.30 15.35 2.69
CA GLY A 3 -11.36 14.35 2.59
C GLY A 3 -11.74 13.81 3.98
N PRO A 4 -12.83 13.02 4.09
CA PRO A 4 -13.31 12.51 5.37
C PRO A 4 -12.31 11.60 6.11
N LEU A 5 -11.29 11.08 5.43
CA LEU A 5 -10.24 10.24 6.02
C LEU A 5 -8.90 10.98 6.20
N THR A 6 -8.90 12.31 6.09
CA THR A 6 -7.68 13.12 6.25
C THR A 6 -7.02 12.86 7.61
N GLY A 7 -5.71 12.59 7.59
CA GLY A 7 -4.92 12.31 8.79
C GLY A 7 -4.86 10.84 9.19
N LEU A 8 -5.63 9.96 8.55
CA LEU A 8 -5.50 8.53 8.71
C LEU A 8 -4.36 7.96 7.86
N LYS A 9 -3.62 7.02 8.44
CA LYS A 9 -2.57 6.24 7.78
C LYS A 9 -3.04 4.79 7.68
N VAL A 10 -3.05 4.24 6.47
CA VAL A 10 -3.55 2.89 6.18
C VAL A 10 -2.41 2.08 5.59
N LEU A 11 -2.16 0.91 6.18
CA LEU A 11 -1.24 -0.07 5.63
C LEU A 11 -2.06 -1.12 4.87
N GLU A 12 -1.86 -1.21 3.55
CA GLU A 12 -2.45 -2.25 2.71
C GLU A 12 -1.47 -3.41 2.55
N ILE A 13 -1.81 -4.56 3.11
CA ILE A 13 -1.07 -5.81 2.91
C ILE A 13 -1.71 -6.52 1.70
N THR A 14 -1.01 -6.55 0.57
CA THR A 14 -1.67 -6.93 -0.69
C THR A 14 -2.02 -8.41 -0.73
N GLY A 15 -3.24 -8.69 -1.15
CA GLY A 15 -3.72 -10.00 -1.57
C GLY A 15 -4.32 -9.91 -2.97
N ILE A 16 -4.50 -11.05 -3.64
CA ILE A 16 -5.18 -11.11 -4.94
C ILE A 16 -6.69 -10.89 -4.68
N GLY A 17 -7.29 -9.85 -5.27
CA GLY A 17 -8.73 -9.57 -5.14
C GLY A 17 -9.08 -8.08 -5.03
N PRO A 18 -10.21 -7.71 -4.38
CA PRO A 18 -10.70 -6.33 -4.31
C PRO A 18 -9.87 -5.41 -3.38
N GLY A 19 -8.80 -5.91 -2.75
CA GLY A 19 -7.94 -5.17 -1.82
C GLY A 19 -7.41 -3.87 -2.41
N PRO A 20 -6.64 -3.90 -3.52
CA PRO A 20 -6.12 -2.69 -4.16
C PRO A 20 -7.20 -1.67 -4.51
N PHE A 21 -8.40 -2.12 -4.87
CA PHE A 21 -9.52 -1.23 -5.12
C PHE A 21 -10.01 -0.52 -3.85
N CYS A 22 -10.10 -1.24 -2.73
CA CYS A 22 -10.38 -0.64 -1.42
C CYS A 22 -9.32 0.40 -1.04
N GLY A 23 -8.04 0.08 -1.20
CA GLY A 23 -6.94 1.02 -0.95
C GLY A 23 -7.06 2.31 -1.77
N MET A 24 -7.43 2.21 -3.05
CA MET A 24 -7.68 3.37 -3.91
C MET A 24 -8.85 4.22 -3.41
N VAL A 25 -9.99 3.61 -3.07
CA VAL A 25 -11.16 4.34 -2.55
C VAL A 25 -10.81 5.08 -1.25
N LEU A 26 -10.05 4.46 -0.35
CA LEU A 26 -9.60 5.11 0.89
C LEU A 26 -8.67 6.30 0.63
N ALA A 27 -7.77 6.18 -0.36
CA ALA A 27 -6.88 7.26 -0.77
C ALA A 27 -7.66 8.44 -1.38
N ASP A 28 -8.66 8.18 -2.22
CA ASP A 28 -9.54 9.20 -2.81
C ASP A 28 -10.31 9.98 -1.73
N LEU A 29 -10.67 9.30 -0.63
CA LEU A 29 -11.30 9.92 0.55
C LEU A 29 -10.31 10.63 1.49
N GLY A 30 -9.02 10.69 1.13
CA GLY A 30 -8.00 11.49 1.80
C GLY A 30 -7.09 10.73 2.78
N ALA A 31 -7.12 9.40 2.81
CA ALA A 31 -6.19 8.62 3.61
C ALA A 31 -4.78 8.56 2.98
N ASP A 32 -3.75 8.47 3.82
CA ASP A 32 -2.38 8.17 3.42
C ASP A 32 -2.21 6.64 3.38
N VAL A 33 -2.24 6.04 2.19
CA VAL A 33 -2.25 4.59 1.99
C VAL A 33 -0.88 4.10 1.53
N VAL A 34 -0.25 3.24 2.31
CA VAL A 34 1.01 2.55 1.95
C VAL A 34 0.70 1.11 1.61
N ARG A 35 0.98 0.72 0.36
CA ARG A 35 0.88 -0.67 -0.09
C ARG A 35 2.18 -1.42 0.18
N VAL A 36 2.07 -2.61 0.75
CA VAL A 36 3.18 -3.53 1.00
C VAL A 36 2.97 -4.78 0.15
N ASP A 37 3.82 -4.95 -0.86
CA ASP A 37 3.92 -6.15 -1.68
C ASP A 37 5.12 -7.00 -1.26
N ARG A 38 5.07 -8.30 -1.57
CA ARG A 38 6.26 -9.15 -1.51
C ARG A 38 7.31 -8.64 -2.48
N ALA A 39 8.57 -8.64 -2.05
CA ALA A 39 9.69 -8.12 -2.84
C ALA A 39 9.74 -8.71 -4.26
N GLU A 40 9.47 -10.01 -4.39
CA GLU A 40 9.42 -10.76 -5.67
C GLU A 40 8.43 -10.20 -6.70
N ARG A 41 7.41 -9.44 -6.27
CA ARG A 41 6.35 -8.91 -7.14
C ARG A 41 6.58 -7.46 -7.57
N VAL A 42 7.62 -6.80 -7.08
CA VAL A 42 7.91 -5.40 -7.41
C VAL A 42 8.88 -5.36 -8.59
N THR A 43 8.41 -4.96 -9.77
CA THR A 43 9.18 -5.00 -11.03
C THR A 43 10.18 -3.85 -11.22
N ASP A 44 10.22 -2.86 -10.31
CA ASP A 44 10.94 -1.59 -10.51
C ASP A 44 11.72 -1.09 -9.28
N ARG A 45 12.15 -2.02 -8.40
CA ARG A 45 13.03 -1.69 -7.26
C ARG A 45 14.28 -2.56 -7.27
N ASP A 46 15.40 -1.95 -6.86
CA ASP A 46 16.60 -2.70 -6.48
C ASP A 46 16.25 -3.65 -5.32
N PRO A 47 16.28 -4.99 -5.53
CA PRO A 47 16.00 -5.97 -4.48
C PRO A 47 16.95 -5.83 -3.29
N ALA A 48 18.15 -5.28 -3.48
CA ALA A 48 19.12 -5.03 -2.41
C ALA A 48 18.73 -3.86 -1.48
N SER A 49 17.73 -3.06 -1.86
CA SER A 49 17.21 -1.94 -1.04
C SER A 49 16.06 -2.35 -0.10
N ALA A 50 15.52 -3.56 -0.23
CA ALA A 50 14.47 -4.10 0.62
C ALA A 50 15.07 -4.56 1.97
N ARG A 51 15.55 -3.62 2.78
CA ARG A 51 16.12 -3.88 4.11
C ARG A 51 15.19 -4.70 5.02
N PHE A 52 13.88 -4.70 4.76
CA PHE A 52 12.88 -5.47 5.49
C PHE A 52 11.85 -6.05 4.50
N ASP A 53 11.70 -7.38 4.46
CA ASP A 53 10.51 -8.03 3.90
C ASP A 53 9.52 -8.28 5.04
N LEU A 54 8.49 -7.43 5.11
CA LEU A 54 7.46 -7.52 6.15
C LEU A 54 6.47 -8.66 5.92
N LEU A 55 6.53 -9.33 4.76
CA LEU A 55 5.56 -10.34 4.29
C LEU A 55 6.20 -11.71 4.00
N ALA A 56 7.43 -11.92 4.47
CA ALA A 56 8.14 -13.20 4.46
C ALA A 56 7.45 -14.24 5.37
#